data_AF-A0A6I5C7P0-F1
#
_entry.id   AF-A0A6I5C7P0-F1
#
_cell.length_a   1.000
_cell.length_b   1.000
_cell.length_c   1.000
_cell.angle_alpha   90.00
_cell.angle_beta   90.00
_cell.angle_gamma   90.00
#
_symmetry.space_group_name_H-M   'P 1'
#
loop_
_entity.id
_entity.type
_entity.pdbx_description
1 polymer ?
#
loop_
_entity_poly.entity_id
_entity_poly.type
_entity_poly.pdbx_seq_one_letter_code
_entity_poly.pdbx_strand_id
1 'polypeptide(L)'
;MSEANPIKHAARKVADALRGDGEGPQDGIPGKPGAESPSVEEPTQPREPLPAKPDQTGPETVSPTGQPTGAEQARMAQSGSYLTTAQGARLYDTDHSLKAGPRGPVLIQDHHLREKVMHFDHERIPERVVHARGAAAHGVFQSYGTAASVTKAAFLAEDVETPVFVRFSTVLGSRGSADTVRDTRGFATKFYTSEGVFDLVGNNIPVFFIQDAIKFPDVIHAGKPHPDREIPQAQSAHDTFWDFVTLHTEAAHHTLWNMSDRGIPRSFRMMEGFGVHTFRLVNASGETTLVKFHWKPKLGVHSLVWEEAQIANGVDPDFHRRDLADAIEAGAYPEWELGIQTFPDTPDQTFEGIDLLDPTNIVPEEMAPVQRVGRLVLDRNPSNYFAETEQVAFHVGHLVPGIDVTDDPLLAGRLFSYLDTQITRLGGPNFGQIPINRTHAPVNDMLRDGFHQTAVHRGVAPYRPNSLDGGCPFTAGADTGAYIEVPVRVPEGRKVREAPESFSDHFSQPRRFWLSMSPVEREHII
;
A
#
# COMPACT_ATOMS: atom_id res chain seq x y z
N MET A 1 62.72 2.02 -9.66
CA MET A 1 61.79 1.11 -8.93
C MET A 1 61.31 1.87 -7.71
N SER A 2 60.04 2.30 -7.73
CA SER A 2 58.99 1.86 -6.79
C SER A 2 59.18 2.52 -5.43
N GLU A 3 58.33 3.47 -5.00
CA GLU A 3 56.97 3.14 -4.57
C GLU A 3 55.93 4.12 -5.15
N ALA A 4 55.15 3.63 -6.13
CA ALA A 4 53.84 4.22 -6.37
C ALA A 4 53.02 3.97 -5.11
N ASN A 5 52.66 5.04 -4.39
CA ASN A 5 51.86 5.00 -3.17
C ASN A 5 50.80 3.90 -3.29
N PRO A 6 50.90 2.81 -2.50
CA PRO A 6 50.08 1.61 -2.69
C PRO A 6 48.58 1.89 -2.51
N ILE A 7 48.23 2.91 -1.72
CA ILE A 7 46.85 3.38 -1.56
C ILE A 7 46.37 4.07 -2.84
N LYS A 8 47.21 4.91 -3.47
CA LYS A 8 46.88 5.50 -4.78
C LYS A 8 46.77 4.44 -5.87
N HIS A 9 47.61 3.42 -5.86
CA HIS A 9 47.52 2.33 -6.83
C HIS A 9 46.28 1.48 -6.61
N ALA A 10 45.93 1.15 -5.35
CA ALA A 10 44.70 0.45 -5.01
C ALA A 10 43.46 1.29 -5.37
N ALA A 11 43.44 2.58 -5.02
CA ALA A 11 42.36 3.50 -5.36
C ALA A 11 42.21 3.66 -6.88
N ARG A 12 43.33 3.71 -7.63
CA ARG A 12 43.29 3.78 -9.10
C ARG A 12 42.83 2.46 -9.70
N LYS A 13 43.27 1.31 -9.17
CA LYS A 13 42.79 -0.02 -9.60
C LYS A 13 41.30 -0.23 -9.32
N VAL A 14 40.80 0.27 -8.18
CA VAL A 14 39.38 0.28 -7.85
C VAL A 14 38.63 1.26 -8.75
N ALA A 15 39.16 2.47 -8.98
CA ALA A 15 38.55 3.44 -9.89
C ALA A 15 38.54 2.94 -11.34
N ASP A 16 39.58 2.28 -11.82
CA ASP A 16 39.70 1.73 -13.16
C ASP A 16 38.80 0.50 -13.32
N ALA A 17 38.63 -0.31 -12.26
CA ALA A 17 37.64 -1.40 -12.23
C ALA A 17 36.19 -0.90 -12.19
N LEU A 18 35.93 0.23 -11.50
CA LEU A 18 34.63 0.90 -11.48
C LEU A 18 34.34 1.69 -12.77
N ARG A 19 35.39 2.12 -13.47
CA ARG A 19 35.34 2.82 -14.76
C ARG A 19 35.46 1.85 -15.95
N GLY A 20 35.30 0.55 -15.74
CA GLY A 20 35.51 -0.49 -16.75
C GLY A 20 34.93 -0.11 -18.12
N ASP A 21 35.57 -0.61 -19.19
CA ASP A 21 35.53 -0.27 -20.63
C ASP A 21 34.15 -0.09 -21.31
N GLY A 22 33.16 0.53 -20.66
CA GLY A 22 31.76 0.53 -21.06
C GLY A 22 31.03 -0.78 -20.76
N GLU A 23 31.63 -1.72 -20.01
CA GLU A 23 31.03 -3.03 -19.65
C GLU A 23 30.22 -3.02 -18.35
N GLY A 24 29.73 -1.85 -17.91
CA GLY A 24 28.57 -1.83 -17.00
C GLY A 24 27.33 -2.38 -17.72
N PRO A 25 26.24 -2.71 -17.01
CA PRO A 25 24.95 -2.90 -17.67
C PRO A 25 24.71 -1.72 -18.63
N GLN A 26 24.20 -1.97 -19.84
CA GLN A 26 23.93 -0.89 -20.82
C GLN A 26 23.12 0.27 -20.22
N ASP A 27 22.32 -0.03 -19.19
CA ASP A 27 21.45 0.91 -18.47
C ASP A 27 22.09 1.53 -17.20
N GLY A 28 23.26 1.02 -16.78
CA GLY A 28 24.01 1.42 -15.59
C GLY A 28 23.62 0.68 -14.30
N ILE A 29 24.26 1.05 -13.18
CA ILE A 29 23.91 0.55 -11.84
C ILE A 29 22.68 1.33 -11.33
N PRO A 30 21.64 0.66 -10.80
CA PRO A 30 20.50 1.33 -10.17
C PRO A 30 20.89 2.31 -9.06
N GLY A 31 19.96 3.21 -8.73
CA GLY A 31 20.16 4.22 -7.70
C GLY A 31 20.73 5.54 -8.23
N LYS A 32 20.75 5.76 -9.56
CA LYS A 32 21.08 7.08 -10.11
C LYS A 32 20.01 8.10 -9.67
N PRO A 33 20.40 9.31 -9.23
CA PRO A 33 19.46 10.29 -8.69
C PRO A 33 18.60 10.98 -9.77
N GLY A 34 18.97 10.89 -11.05
CA GLY A 34 18.22 11.53 -12.14
C GLY A 34 18.52 10.89 -13.50
N ALA A 35 17.78 11.35 -14.52
CA ALA A 35 17.88 10.82 -15.89
C ALA A 35 19.20 11.19 -16.59
N GLU A 36 19.84 12.28 -16.17
CA GLU A 36 21.14 12.72 -16.68
C GLU A 36 22.18 12.71 -15.56
N SER A 37 23.44 12.44 -15.89
CA SER A 37 24.54 12.59 -14.93
C SER A 37 24.78 14.08 -14.64
N PRO A 38 24.92 14.49 -13.36
CA PRO A 38 25.14 15.90 -13.04
C PRO A 38 26.51 16.38 -13.53
N SER A 39 26.57 17.62 -14.00
CA SER A 39 27.83 18.32 -14.25
C SER A 39 28.46 18.74 -12.93
N VAL A 40 29.80 18.77 -12.88
CA VAL A 40 30.56 19.38 -11.76
C VAL A 40 30.50 20.90 -11.84
N GLU A 41 30.42 21.45 -13.06
CA GLU A 41 30.24 22.88 -13.27
C GLU A 41 28.80 23.29 -12.96
N GLU A 42 28.66 24.41 -12.24
CA GLU A 42 27.36 24.97 -11.90
C GLU A 42 26.60 25.36 -13.18
N PRO A 43 25.37 24.86 -13.39
CA PRO A 43 24.52 25.31 -14.48
C PRO A 43 24.11 26.78 -14.29
N THR A 44 24.49 27.66 -15.21
CA THR A 44 24.19 29.11 -15.13
C THR A 44 23.16 29.59 -16.16
N GLN A 45 22.70 28.70 -17.04
CA GLN A 45 21.72 29.02 -18.08
C GLN A 45 20.36 28.37 -17.76
N PRO A 46 19.24 29.12 -17.91
CA PRO A 46 17.91 28.56 -17.78
C PRO A 46 17.68 27.40 -18.75
N ARG A 47 17.07 26.33 -18.26
CA ARG A 47 16.54 25.23 -19.08
C ARG A 47 15.28 24.67 -18.44
N GLU A 48 14.49 23.97 -19.25
CA GLU A 48 13.35 23.21 -18.75
C GLU A 48 13.79 22.10 -17.76
N PRO A 49 12.90 21.66 -16.86
CA PRO A 49 13.17 20.53 -15.97
C PRO A 49 13.60 19.28 -16.73
N LEU A 50 14.45 18.47 -16.11
CA LEU A 50 14.81 17.17 -16.64
C LEU A 50 13.59 16.24 -16.73
N PRO A 51 13.55 15.34 -17.72
CA PRO A 51 12.55 14.28 -17.73
C PRO A 51 12.74 13.36 -16.52
N ALA A 52 11.66 12.68 -16.13
CA ALA A 52 11.72 11.58 -15.18
C ALA A 52 12.64 10.46 -15.69
N LYS A 53 13.15 9.63 -14.76
CA LYS A 53 13.92 8.44 -15.16
C LYS A 53 13.03 7.46 -15.92
N PRO A 54 13.59 6.58 -16.78
CA PRO A 54 12.80 5.62 -17.56
C PRO A 54 11.95 4.67 -16.71
N ASP A 55 12.39 4.35 -15.49
CA ASP A 55 11.67 3.50 -14.54
C ASP A 55 10.58 4.24 -13.75
N GLN A 56 10.53 5.57 -13.84
CA GLN A 56 9.60 6.41 -13.08
C GLN A 56 8.41 6.82 -13.93
N THR A 57 7.22 6.78 -13.36
CA THR A 57 6.00 7.28 -14.01
C THR A 57 5.04 7.80 -12.96
N GLY A 58 4.40 8.93 -13.25
CA GLY A 58 3.38 9.49 -12.35
C GLY A 58 2.05 8.73 -12.46
N PRO A 59 1.02 9.12 -11.69
CA PRO A 59 -0.32 8.57 -11.86
C PRO A 59 -0.86 8.84 -13.27
N GLU A 60 -1.81 8.01 -13.71
CA GLU A 60 -2.53 8.27 -14.96
C GLU A 60 -3.25 9.63 -14.89
N THR A 61 -3.28 10.35 -16.01
CA THR A 61 -3.88 11.68 -16.06
C THR A 61 -5.40 11.57 -16.20
N VAL A 62 -6.05 11.24 -15.08
CA VAL A 62 -7.51 11.21 -14.94
C VAL A 62 -8.02 12.44 -14.20
N SER A 63 -9.19 12.94 -14.58
CA SER A 63 -9.87 14.03 -13.90
C SER A 63 -10.34 13.60 -12.49
N PRO A 64 -10.67 14.54 -11.61
CA PRO A 64 -11.32 14.22 -10.33
C PRO A 64 -12.62 13.40 -10.44
N THR A 65 -13.22 13.35 -11.64
CA THR A 65 -14.44 12.57 -11.94
C THR A 65 -14.14 11.31 -12.78
N GLY A 66 -12.90 10.83 -12.76
CA GLY A 66 -12.48 9.58 -13.37
C GLY A 66 -12.54 9.55 -14.90
N GLN A 67 -12.41 10.71 -15.56
CA GLN A 67 -12.33 10.79 -17.02
C GLN A 67 -10.88 10.95 -17.48
N PRO A 68 -10.39 10.19 -18.47
CA PRO A 68 -9.09 10.44 -19.08
C PRO A 68 -9.01 11.87 -19.62
N THR A 69 -7.97 12.60 -19.26
CA THR A 69 -7.79 13.98 -19.75
C THR A 69 -7.11 14.04 -21.12
N GLY A 70 -6.41 12.96 -21.51
CA GLY A 70 -5.54 12.92 -22.71
C GLY A 70 -4.30 13.82 -22.59
N ALA A 71 -4.04 14.42 -21.43
CA ALA A 71 -2.87 15.25 -21.21
C ALA A 71 -1.62 14.38 -21.02
N GLU A 72 -0.50 14.80 -21.61
CA GLU A 72 0.80 14.21 -21.28
C GLU A 72 1.12 14.46 -19.80
N GLN A 73 1.71 13.48 -19.11
CA GLN A 73 2.09 13.62 -17.70
C GLN A 73 2.99 14.84 -17.45
N ALA A 74 3.89 15.17 -18.40
CA ALA A 74 4.75 16.35 -18.33
C ALA A 74 3.95 17.67 -18.22
N ARG A 75 2.73 17.73 -18.75
CA ARG A 75 1.85 18.91 -18.61
C ARG A 75 1.18 19.02 -17.24
N MET A 76 1.14 17.94 -16.49
CA MET A 76 0.62 17.89 -15.12
C MET A 76 1.74 18.08 -14.08
N ALA A 77 3.00 18.12 -14.51
CA ALA A 77 4.19 18.30 -13.67
C ALA A 77 4.70 19.75 -13.67
N GLN A 78 5.81 20.01 -12.95
CA GLN A 78 6.49 21.30 -13.01
C GLN A 78 6.99 21.58 -14.44
N SER A 79 6.82 22.82 -14.90
CA SER A 79 7.27 23.26 -16.23
C SER A 79 7.79 24.70 -16.18
N GLY A 80 8.57 25.08 -17.21
CA GLY A 80 9.17 26.39 -17.34
C GLY A 80 10.64 26.43 -16.93
N SER A 81 11.41 27.27 -17.62
CA SER A 81 12.86 27.39 -17.42
C SER A 81 13.30 28.26 -16.23
N TYR A 82 12.36 28.87 -15.50
CA TYR A 82 12.67 29.86 -14.44
C TYR A 82 12.00 29.47 -13.12
N LEU A 83 12.67 29.74 -12.00
CA LEU A 83 12.09 29.64 -10.67
C LEU A 83 10.95 30.65 -10.51
N THR A 84 9.81 30.19 -9.99
CA THR A 84 8.64 31.03 -9.72
C THR A 84 8.13 30.85 -8.29
N THR A 85 7.31 31.81 -7.85
CA THR A 85 6.35 31.61 -6.77
C THR A 85 5.30 30.57 -7.18
N ALA A 86 4.50 30.08 -6.24
CA ALA A 86 3.38 29.19 -6.55
C ALA A 86 2.35 29.86 -7.49
N GLN A 87 2.37 31.19 -7.53
CA GLN A 87 1.46 32.04 -8.30
C GLN A 87 2.02 32.37 -9.69
N GLY A 88 3.17 31.79 -10.06
CA GLY A 88 3.80 31.94 -11.38
C GLY A 88 4.66 33.20 -11.56
N ALA A 89 4.94 33.97 -10.50
CA ALA A 89 5.81 35.14 -10.59
C ALA A 89 7.28 34.72 -10.57
N ARG A 90 8.07 35.15 -11.55
CA ARG A 90 9.51 34.84 -11.63
C ARG A 90 10.29 35.50 -10.50
N LEU A 91 11.28 34.78 -9.98
CA LEU A 91 12.13 35.22 -8.88
C LEU A 91 13.55 35.51 -9.38
N TYR A 92 14.15 36.61 -8.91
CA TYR A 92 15.51 37.01 -9.27
C TYR A 92 16.56 36.63 -8.21
N ASP A 93 16.13 36.36 -6.98
CA ASP A 93 16.97 35.95 -5.85
C ASP A 93 16.12 35.10 -4.88
N THR A 94 16.68 34.01 -4.37
CA THR A 94 16.08 33.19 -3.30
C THR A 94 17.05 32.89 -2.14
N ASP A 95 18.28 33.38 -2.22
CA ASP A 95 19.30 33.17 -1.19
C ASP A 95 19.20 34.24 -0.10
N HIS A 96 18.60 35.39 -0.43
CA HIS A 96 18.45 36.52 0.48
C HIS A 96 17.00 36.93 0.66
N SER A 97 16.61 37.20 1.91
CA SER A 97 15.37 37.91 2.22
C SER A 97 15.49 39.39 1.86
N LEU A 98 14.36 40.01 1.52
CA LEU A 98 14.23 41.45 1.34
C LEU A 98 14.41 42.16 2.68
N LYS A 99 15.35 43.11 2.75
CA LYS A 99 15.73 43.84 3.97
C LYS A 99 15.77 45.36 3.77
N ALA A 100 15.62 46.11 4.86
CA ALA A 100 15.90 47.55 4.89
C ALA A 100 17.42 47.83 4.91
N GLY A 101 18.07 47.61 3.76
CA GLY A 101 19.53 47.67 3.61
C GLY A 101 20.22 46.33 3.94
N PRO A 102 21.48 46.11 3.54
CA PRO A 102 22.13 44.79 3.61
C PRO A 102 22.21 44.18 5.01
N ARG A 103 22.27 45.02 6.05
CA ARG A 103 22.32 44.65 7.48
C ARG A 103 21.05 45.03 8.26
N GLY A 104 20.00 45.46 7.55
CA GLY A 104 18.74 45.87 8.18
C GLY A 104 17.80 44.70 8.47
N PRO A 105 16.66 44.97 9.13
CA PRO A 105 15.63 43.97 9.37
C PRO A 105 15.01 43.47 8.07
N VAL A 106 14.53 42.22 8.10
CA VAL A 106 13.71 41.62 7.04
C VAL A 106 12.35 42.30 6.98
N LEU A 107 11.85 42.57 5.78
CA LEU A 107 10.59 43.27 5.55
C LEU A 107 9.44 42.27 5.38
N ILE A 108 8.35 42.45 6.13
CA ILE A 108 7.16 41.58 6.04
C ILE A 108 6.49 41.58 4.65
N GLN A 109 6.75 42.61 3.84
CA GLN A 109 6.28 42.68 2.46
C GLN A 109 6.94 41.64 1.52
N ASP A 110 8.02 40.99 1.96
CA ASP A 110 8.66 39.89 1.24
C ASP A 110 7.68 38.71 1.09
N HIS A 111 7.03 38.63 -0.08
CA HIS A 111 6.06 37.59 -0.36
C HIS A 111 6.72 36.23 -0.63
N HIS A 112 7.91 36.22 -1.22
CA HIS A 112 8.63 34.99 -1.52
C HIS A 112 9.08 34.29 -0.25
N LEU A 113 9.68 35.04 0.69
CA LEU A 113 10.06 34.50 2.00
C LEU A 113 8.85 33.89 2.71
N ARG A 114 7.74 34.62 2.80
CA ARG A 114 6.54 34.15 3.51
C ARG A 114 5.95 32.92 2.86
N GLU A 115 5.82 32.89 1.53
CA GLU A 115 5.23 31.77 0.81
C GLU A 115 6.10 30.51 0.88
N LYS A 116 7.41 30.64 0.64
CA LYS A 116 8.37 29.53 0.69
C LYS A 116 8.44 28.89 2.08
N VAL A 117 8.57 29.70 3.14
CA VAL A 117 8.64 29.20 4.52
C VAL A 117 7.30 28.64 4.96
N MET A 118 6.17 29.31 4.64
CA MET A 118 4.85 28.78 4.97
C MET A 118 4.61 27.42 4.32
N HIS A 119 4.94 27.22 3.05
CA HIS A 119 4.78 25.91 2.41
C HIS A 119 5.68 24.86 3.09
N PHE A 120 6.94 25.19 3.39
CA PHE A 120 7.86 24.30 4.11
C PHE A 120 7.31 23.88 5.48
N ASP A 121 6.81 24.84 6.26
CA ASP A 121 6.24 24.61 7.60
C ASP A 121 5.02 23.69 7.59
N HIS A 122 4.34 23.54 6.44
CA HIS A 122 3.14 22.73 6.26
C HIS A 122 3.35 21.51 5.34
N GLU A 123 4.60 21.10 5.08
CA GLU A 123 4.87 19.92 4.24
C GLU A 123 4.45 18.59 4.87
N ARG A 124 4.38 18.51 6.22
CA ARG A 124 4.08 17.26 6.91
C ARG A 124 2.58 17.10 7.10
N ILE A 125 2.07 15.95 6.67
CA ILE A 125 0.75 15.43 7.03
C ILE A 125 0.90 14.35 8.11
N PRO A 126 -0.18 14.01 8.85
CA PRO A 126 -0.16 12.88 9.75
C PRO A 126 0.27 11.61 9.01
N GLU A 127 1.15 10.81 9.63
CA GLU A 127 1.42 9.47 9.11
C GLU A 127 0.20 8.56 9.28
N ARG A 128 0.22 7.38 8.63
CA ARG A 128 -0.80 6.36 8.89
C ARG A 128 -0.67 5.90 10.35
N VAL A 129 -1.79 5.69 11.04
CA VAL A 129 -1.82 5.23 12.45
C VAL A 129 -1.03 3.93 12.64
N VAL A 130 -1.16 3.02 11.69
CA VAL A 130 -0.40 1.78 11.53
C VAL A 130 0.12 1.71 10.10
N HIS A 131 1.16 0.91 9.85
CA HIS A 131 1.76 0.80 8.52
C HIS A 131 2.33 2.13 7.99
N ALA A 132 2.81 3.00 8.88
CA ALA A 132 3.38 4.30 8.52
C ALA A 132 4.63 4.14 7.64
N ARG A 133 5.51 3.20 8.00
CA ARG A 133 6.70 2.86 7.22
C ARG A 133 6.35 1.92 6.07
N GLY A 134 6.63 2.33 4.83
CA GLY A 134 6.36 1.52 3.65
C GLY A 134 7.06 2.02 2.39
N ALA A 135 6.81 1.36 1.27
CA ALA A 135 7.25 1.73 -0.07
C ALA A 135 6.24 1.21 -1.10
N ALA A 136 6.14 1.85 -2.26
CA ALA A 136 5.15 1.50 -3.26
C ALA A 136 5.71 1.58 -4.68
N ALA A 137 5.04 0.88 -5.59
CA ALA A 137 5.33 0.88 -7.00
C ALA A 137 4.04 0.73 -7.82
N HIS A 138 4.09 1.22 -9.05
CA HIS A 138 3.08 0.98 -10.07
C HIS A 138 3.30 -0.37 -10.75
N GLY A 139 2.24 -0.89 -11.35
CA GLY A 139 2.32 -2.14 -12.08
C GLY A 139 1.08 -2.42 -12.91
N VAL A 140 0.99 -3.66 -13.37
CA VAL A 140 -0.15 -4.20 -14.10
C VAL A 140 -0.52 -5.55 -13.51
N PHE A 141 -1.82 -5.75 -13.32
CA PHE A 141 -2.41 -7.06 -13.08
C PHE A 141 -3.01 -7.60 -14.37
N GLN A 142 -2.69 -8.84 -14.72
CA GLN A 142 -3.20 -9.54 -15.88
C GLN A 142 -4.02 -10.75 -15.41
N SER A 143 -5.31 -10.75 -15.72
CA SER A 143 -6.20 -11.87 -15.40
C SER A 143 -5.94 -13.07 -16.29
N TYR A 144 -6.10 -14.27 -15.73
CA TYR A 144 -6.09 -15.53 -16.49
C TYR A 144 -7.49 -15.96 -16.94
N GLY A 145 -8.55 -15.25 -16.54
CA GLY A 145 -9.94 -15.59 -16.83
C GLY A 145 -10.50 -16.80 -16.07
N THR A 146 -9.68 -17.47 -15.25
CA THR A 146 -10.03 -18.73 -14.57
C THR A 146 -11.01 -18.56 -13.40
N ALA A 147 -11.27 -17.33 -12.96
CA ALA A 147 -12.22 -17.02 -11.87
C ALA A 147 -13.67 -16.79 -12.36
N ALA A 148 -13.93 -16.77 -13.67
CA ALA A 148 -15.23 -16.37 -14.23
C ALA A 148 -16.43 -17.23 -13.76
N SER A 149 -16.19 -18.46 -13.30
CA SER A 149 -17.23 -19.34 -12.75
C SER A 149 -17.73 -18.89 -11.37
N VAL A 150 -16.91 -18.17 -10.60
CA VAL A 150 -17.20 -17.79 -9.21
C VAL A 150 -17.39 -16.29 -9.03
N THR A 151 -16.95 -15.45 -9.97
CA THR A 151 -17.11 -13.99 -9.90
C THR A 151 -17.46 -13.35 -11.23
N LYS A 152 -18.25 -12.27 -11.18
CA LYS A 152 -18.52 -11.36 -12.29
C LYS A 152 -17.62 -10.10 -12.31
N ALA A 153 -16.62 -10.03 -11.43
CA ALA A 153 -15.74 -8.86 -11.35
C ALA A 153 -14.97 -8.65 -12.65
N ALA A 154 -15.14 -7.47 -13.27
CA ALA A 154 -14.62 -7.20 -14.61
C ALA A 154 -13.09 -7.37 -14.72
N PHE A 155 -12.32 -7.02 -13.69
CA PHE A 155 -10.86 -7.15 -13.70
C PHE A 155 -10.36 -8.60 -13.68
N LEU A 156 -11.23 -9.58 -13.42
CA LEU A 156 -10.94 -11.02 -13.44
C LEU A 156 -11.51 -11.72 -14.68
N ALA A 157 -12.09 -10.99 -15.62
CA ALA A 157 -12.46 -11.54 -16.92
C ALA A 157 -11.20 -11.94 -17.73
N GLU A 158 -11.38 -12.80 -18.74
CA GLU A 158 -10.29 -13.29 -19.58
C GLU A 158 -9.56 -12.14 -20.29
N ASP A 159 -8.22 -12.22 -20.32
CA ASP A 159 -7.32 -11.26 -20.97
C ASP A 159 -7.44 -9.79 -20.53
N VAL A 160 -8.09 -9.51 -19.39
CA VAL A 160 -8.15 -8.15 -18.85
C VAL A 160 -6.84 -7.78 -18.16
N GLU A 161 -6.24 -6.68 -18.63
CA GLU A 161 -5.16 -5.98 -17.95
C GLU A 161 -5.71 -4.81 -17.14
N THR A 162 -5.27 -4.71 -15.90
CA THR A 162 -5.73 -3.69 -14.95
C THR A 162 -4.52 -2.98 -14.36
N PRO A 163 -4.39 -1.65 -14.51
CA PRO A 163 -3.37 -0.88 -13.81
C PRO A 163 -3.50 -1.09 -12.30
N VAL A 164 -2.35 -1.17 -11.63
CA VAL A 164 -2.32 -1.29 -10.16
C VAL A 164 -1.32 -0.37 -9.51
N PHE A 165 -1.57 -0.05 -8.24
CA PHE A 165 -0.58 0.55 -7.35
C PHE A 165 -0.49 -0.28 -6.08
N VAL A 166 0.72 -0.73 -5.75
CA VAL A 166 0.97 -1.62 -4.61
C VAL A 166 1.84 -0.93 -3.59
N ARG A 167 1.44 -0.97 -2.32
CA ARG A 167 2.24 -0.50 -1.19
C ARG A 167 2.53 -1.63 -0.21
N PHE A 168 3.81 -1.82 0.06
CA PHE A 168 4.31 -2.66 1.12
C PHE A 168 4.64 -1.84 2.36
N SER A 169 4.60 -2.46 3.55
CA SER A 169 4.83 -1.75 4.81
C SER A 169 5.18 -2.67 5.95
N THR A 170 5.79 -2.15 7.01
CA THR A 170 5.74 -2.75 8.37
C THR A 170 4.42 -2.36 9.05
N VAL A 171 4.21 -2.61 10.35
CA VAL A 171 2.98 -2.23 11.09
C VAL A 171 3.25 -1.20 12.18
N LEU A 172 4.11 -1.54 13.13
CA LEU A 172 4.21 -0.84 14.43
C LEU A 172 4.98 0.48 14.31
N GLY A 173 6.05 0.46 13.52
CA GLY A 173 6.99 1.55 13.40
C GLY A 173 6.42 2.81 12.75
N SER A 174 6.82 3.97 13.28
CA SER A 174 6.56 5.27 12.62
C SER A 174 7.29 5.38 11.28
N ARG A 175 6.95 6.36 10.45
CA ARG A 175 7.41 6.46 9.05
C ARG A 175 8.93 6.46 8.83
N GLY A 176 9.69 6.86 9.85
CA GLY A 176 11.15 6.90 9.86
C GLY A 176 11.83 5.67 10.46
N SER A 177 11.08 4.63 10.85
CA SER A 177 11.63 3.36 11.34
C SER A 177 12.31 2.55 10.22
N ALA A 178 12.99 1.46 10.60
CA ALA A 178 13.74 0.61 9.67
C ALA A 178 12.87 -0.47 8.99
N ASP A 179 13.26 -0.91 7.79
CA ASP A 179 12.52 -1.88 6.98
C ASP A 179 12.61 -3.33 7.49
N THR A 180 13.80 -3.73 7.96
CA THR A 180 14.13 -5.11 8.34
C THR A 180 13.84 -5.43 9.82
N VAL A 181 12.90 -4.72 10.44
CA VAL A 181 12.44 -5.03 11.81
C VAL A 181 11.67 -6.36 11.86
N ARG A 182 11.59 -7.02 13.01
CA ARG A 182 10.66 -8.15 13.18
C ARG A 182 9.25 -7.58 13.33
N ASP A 183 8.42 -7.80 12.33
CA ASP A 183 7.07 -7.26 12.28
C ASP A 183 6.21 -8.01 11.26
N THR A 184 4.91 -7.78 11.30
CA THR A 184 4.02 -8.14 10.19
C THR A 184 4.29 -7.17 9.03
N ARG A 185 4.12 -7.62 7.78
CA ARG A 185 4.19 -6.75 6.61
C ARG A 185 2.82 -6.55 5.98
N GLY A 186 2.45 -5.30 5.71
CA GLY A 186 1.31 -4.99 4.87
C GLY A 186 1.63 -5.20 3.40
N PHE A 187 0.65 -5.70 2.64
CA PHE A 187 0.67 -5.86 1.20
C PHE A 187 -0.69 -5.39 0.65
N ALA A 188 -0.77 -4.09 0.35
CA ALA A 188 -1.99 -3.45 -0.14
C ALA A 188 -1.91 -3.22 -1.65
N THR A 189 -2.90 -3.71 -2.39
CA THR A 189 -2.98 -3.57 -3.86
C THR A 189 -4.26 -2.82 -4.24
N LYS A 190 -4.11 -1.73 -4.98
CA LYS A 190 -5.20 -0.97 -5.59
C LYS A 190 -5.32 -1.35 -7.05
N PHE A 191 -6.50 -1.80 -7.46
CA PHE A 191 -6.84 -2.12 -8.84
C PHE A 191 -7.71 -1.00 -9.40
N TYR A 192 -7.25 -0.35 -10.46
CA TYR A 192 -8.01 0.68 -11.17
C TYR A 192 -8.86 0.03 -12.26
N THR A 193 -9.97 -0.60 -11.86
CA THR A 193 -10.83 -1.37 -12.78
C THR A 193 -11.75 -0.47 -13.59
N SER A 194 -12.35 -1.02 -14.66
CA SER A 194 -13.38 -0.34 -15.45
C SER A 194 -14.68 -0.07 -14.68
N GLU A 195 -14.89 -0.74 -13.55
CA GLU A 195 -16.13 -0.67 -12.74
C GLU A 195 -15.89 -0.02 -11.37
N GLY A 196 -14.78 0.72 -11.22
CA GLY A 196 -14.38 1.38 -9.99
C GLY A 196 -13.07 0.85 -9.44
N VAL A 197 -12.73 1.27 -8.22
CA VAL A 197 -11.51 0.83 -7.54
C VAL A 197 -11.82 -0.38 -6.67
N PHE A 198 -11.01 -1.43 -6.81
CA PHE A 198 -10.95 -2.54 -5.85
C PHE A 198 -9.64 -2.45 -5.08
N ASP A 199 -9.69 -2.51 -3.74
CA ASP A 199 -8.49 -2.56 -2.91
C ASP A 199 -8.41 -3.89 -2.15
N LEU A 200 -7.41 -4.71 -2.47
CA LEU A 200 -7.05 -5.88 -1.68
C LEU A 200 -6.00 -5.49 -0.64
N VAL A 201 -6.45 -5.20 0.57
CA VAL A 201 -5.61 -4.70 1.67
C VAL A 201 -5.20 -5.83 2.62
N GLY A 202 -4.14 -6.54 2.23
CA GLY A 202 -3.65 -7.73 2.91
C GLY A 202 -2.39 -7.54 3.75
N ASN A 203 -1.90 -8.66 4.30
CA ASN A 203 -0.63 -8.80 5.00
C ASN A 203 0.20 -9.97 4.44
N ASN A 204 1.47 -10.08 4.80
CA ASN A 204 2.32 -11.24 4.47
C ASN A 204 2.11 -12.46 5.38
N ILE A 205 1.22 -12.35 6.37
CA ILE A 205 0.84 -13.41 7.30
C ILE A 205 -0.66 -13.68 7.08
N PRO A 206 -1.10 -14.96 6.97
CA PRO A 206 -2.46 -15.32 6.54
C PRO A 206 -3.55 -15.17 7.60
N VAL A 207 -3.18 -14.80 8.82
CA VAL A 207 -4.08 -14.64 9.97
C VAL A 207 -3.84 -13.29 10.63
N PHE A 208 -4.71 -12.88 11.56
CA PHE A 208 -4.54 -11.67 12.37
C PHE A 208 -4.38 -11.99 13.87
N PHE A 209 -3.95 -11.01 14.67
CA PHE A 209 -3.74 -11.18 16.12
C PHE A 209 -5.03 -11.26 16.93
N ILE A 210 -6.14 -10.73 16.41
CA ILE A 210 -7.39 -10.54 17.15
C ILE A 210 -8.56 -10.96 16.27
N GLN A 211 -9.66 -11.34 16.90
CA GLN A 211 -10.87 -11.79 16.21
C GLN A 211 -11.86 -10.66 15.91
N ASP A 212 -11.90 -9.61 16.72
CA ASP A 212 -12.86 -8.51 16.60
C ASP A 212 -12.14 -7.16 16.46
N ALA A 213 -12.59 -6.32 15.53
CA ALA A 213 -12.02 -5.01 15.26
C ALA A 213 -12.03 -4.04 16.45
N ILE A 214 -12.94 -4.23 17.42
CA ILE A 214 -12.98 -3.37 18.60
C ILE A 214 -11.71 -3.48 19.45
N LYS A 215 -11.00 -4.62 19.41
CA LYS A 215 -9.71 -4.83 20.07
C LYS A 215 -8.51 -4.28 19.28
N PHE A 216 -8.72 -3.73 18.09
CA PHE A 216 -7.63 -3.23 17.25
C PHE A 216 -6.80 -2.14 17.94
N PRO A 217 -7.38 -1.14 18.64
CA PRO A 217 -6.59 -0.19 19.42
C PRO A 217 -5.77 -0.88 20.53
N ASP A 218 -6.31 -1.92 21.17
CA ASP A 218 -5.64 -2.60 22.28
C ASP A 218 -4.35 -3.30 21.83
N VAL A 219 -4.42 -4.12 20.77
CA VAL A 219 -3.23 -4.81 20.24
C VAL A 219 -2.20 -3.84 19.67
N ILE A 220 -2.66 -2.75 19.02
CA ILE A 220 -1.76 -1.74 18.48
C ILE A 220 -1.10 -0.93 19.58
N HIS A 221 -1.83 -0.53 20.63
CA HIS A 221 -1.22 0.14 21.80
C HIS A 221 -0.26 -0.78 22.54
N ALA A 222 -0.58 -2.08 22.65
CA ALA A 222 0.28 -3.06 23.30
C ALA A 222 1.62 -3.24 22.56
N GLY A 223 1.61 -3.25 21.22
CA GLY A 223 2.82 -3.40 20.39
C GLY A 223 3.54 -2.12 19.99
N LYS A 224 2.89 -0.95 20.07
CA LYS A 224 3.55 0.35 19.84
C LYS A 224 4.42 0.75 21.04
N PRO A 225 5.30 1.76 20.88
CA PRO A 225 6.16 2.21 21.96
C PRO A 225 5.36 2.60 23.22
N HIS A 226 5.92 2.38 24.41
CA HIS A 226 5.25 2.70 25.67
C HIS A 226 4.84 4.18 25.72
N PRO A 227 3.63 4.52 26.17
CA PRO A 227 3.11 5.89 26.05
C PRO A 227 3.77 6.89 27.01
N ASP A 228 4.48 6.43 28.04
CA ASP A 228 5.19 7.29 29.01
C ASP A 228 6.51 7.86 28.43
N ARG A 229 7.14 7.15 27.49
CA ARG A 229 8.50 7.45 27.03
C ARG A 229 8.76 7.22 25.54
N GLU A 230 7.80 6.68 24.80
CA GLU A 230 7.89 6.34 23.38
C GLU A 230 9.03 5.35 23.03
N ILE A 231 9.19 4.30 23.85
CA ILE A 231 10.20 3.23 23.65
C ILE A 231 9.53 1.85 23.81
N PRO A 232 9.90 0.82 23.01
CA PRO A 232 10.84 0.85 21.89
C PRO A 232 10.18 1.15 20.53
N GLN A 233 10.94 1.72 19.59
CA GLN A 233 10.47 1.96 18.22
C GLN A 233 10.51 0.66 17.40
N ALA A 234 9.39 0.34 16.74
CA ALA A 234 9.25 -0.74 15.75
C ALA A 234 9.71 -2.12 16.24
N GLN A 235 9.48 -2.44 17.51
CA GLN A 235 9.88 -3.71 18.12
C GLN A 235 8.77 -4.18 19.05
N SER A 236 8.39 -5.44 18.96
CA SER A 236 7.46 -6.09 19.90
C SER A 236 8.15 -6.66 21.16
N ALA A 237 9.48 -6.48 21.27
CA ALA A 237 10.30 -6.98 22.37
C ALA A 237 10.19 -6.08 23.63
N HIS A 238 8.99 -5.96 24.21
CA HIS A 238 8.73 -5.22 25.44
C HIS A 238 7.52 -5.75 26.19
N ASP A 239 7.43 -5.39 27.47
CA ASP A 239 6.47 -5.92 28.44
C ASP A 239 5.01 -5.81 27.99
N THR A 240 4.57 -4.65 27.47
CA THR A 240 3.16 -4.43 27.10
C THR A 240 2.69 -5.33 25.95
N PHE A 241 3.55 -5.64 24.98
CA PHE A 241 3.20 -6.52 23.88
C PHE A 241 3.04 -7.96 24.38
N TRP A 242 4.01 -8.43 25.17
CA TRP A 242 3.98 -9.79 25.69
C TRP A 242 2.91 -9.99 26.77
N ASP A 243 2.61 -8.97 27.57
CA ASP A 243 1.46 -8.97 28.49
C ASP A 243 0.15 -9.19 27.70
N PHE A 244 -0.07 -8.42 26.63
CA PHE A 244 -1.22 -8.62 25.75
C PHE A 244 -1.27 -10.05 25.21
N VAL A 245 -0.19 -10.55 24.60
CA VAL A 245 -0.12 -11.91 24.03
C VAL A 245 -0.44 -12.99 25.09
N THR A 246 0.04 -12.83 26.33
CA THR A 246 -0.20 -13.83 27.38
C THR A 246 -1.62 -13.83 27.93
N LEU A 247 -2.32 -12.70 27.86
CA LEU A 247 -3.69 -12.53 28.34
C LEU A 247 -4.76 -12.65 27.24
N HIS A 248 -4.34 -12.71 25.97
CA HIS A 248 -5.18 -12.77 24.78
C HIS A 248 -4.80 -13.97 23.94
N THR A 249 -5.35 -15.13 24.29
CA THR A 249 -4.99 -16.41 23.67
C THR A 249 -5.22 -16.43 22.17
N GLU A 250 -6.18 -15.67 21.65
CA GLU A 250 -6.45 -15.52 20.21
C GLU A 250 -5.24 -14.99 19.41
N ALA A 251 -4.30 -14.30 20.08
CA ALA A 251 -3.09 -13.77 19.46
C ALA A 251 -2.01 -14.82 19.18
N ALA A 252 -2.14 -16.05 19.72
CA ALA A 252 -1.10 -17.07 19.69
C ALA A 252 -0.67 -17.44 18.26
N HIS A 253 -1.62 -17.57 17.33
CA HIS A 253 -1.31 -18.02 15.98
C HIS A 253 -0.47 -16.98 15.24
N HIS A 254 -0.94 -15.73 15.19
CA HIS A 254 -0.21 -14.66 14.53
C HIS A 254 1.13 -14.37 15.20
N THR A 255 1.20 -14.44 16.54
CA THR A 255 2.46 -14.28 17.28
C THR A 255 3.50 -15.29 16.81
N LEU A 256 3.12 -16.55 16.61
CA LEU A 256 4.02 -17.60 16.15
C LEU A 256 4.54 -17.34 14.71
N TRP A 257 3.68 -16.83 13.82
CA TRP A 257 4.10 -16.36 12.51
C TRP A 257 5.08 -15.18 12.59
N ASN A 258 4.81 -14.19 13.46
CA ASN A 258 5.65 -13.01 13.66
C ASN A 258 7.02 -13.37 14.27
N MET A 259 7.07 -14.37 15.17
CA MET A 259 8.31 -14.90 15.74
C MET A 259 9.10 -15.79 14.77
N SER A 260 8.44 -16.38 13.78
CA SER A 260 9.16 -17.07 12.68
C SER A 260 9.90 -16.10 11.78
N ASP A 261 10.74 -16.62 10.89
CA ASP A 261 11.44 -15.82 9.89
C ASP A 261 10.50 -15.10 8.91
N ARG A 262 9.20 -15.45 8.88
CA ARG A 262 8.18 -14.69 8.14
C ARG A 262 8.02 -13.25 8.64
N GLY A 263 8.44 -12.96 9.89
CA GLY A 263 8.50 -11.61 10.45
C GLY A 263 9.70 -10.77 10.00
N ILE A 264 10.67 -11.36 9.30
CA ILE A 264 11.89 -10.69 8.81
C ILE A 264 12.19 -11.08 7.35
N PRO A 265 11.29 -10.78 6.40
CA PRO A 265 11.48 -11.16 5.00
C PRO A 265 12.75 -10.54 4.40
N ARG A 266 13.37 -11.25 3.44
CA ARG A 266 14.57 -10.77 2.73
C ARG A 266 14.29 -9.54 1.88
N SER A 267 13.10 -9.47 1.31
CA SER A 267 12.61 -8.38 0.45
C SER A 267 11.09 -8.45 0.39
N PHE A 268 10.43 -7.32 0.13
CA PHE A 268 9.01 -7.33 -0.25
C PHE A 268 8.73 -8.29 -1.42
N ARG A 269 9.68 -8.44 -2.36
CA ARG A 269 9.57 -9.30 -3.56
C ARG A 269 9.59 -10.80 -3.26
N MET A 270 9.94 -11.18 -2.01
CA MET A 270 10.17 -12.55 -1.57
C MET A 270 9.29 -12.93 -0.37
N MET A 271 8.11 -12.33 -0.27
CA MET A 271 7.10 -12.70 0.73
C MET A 271 5.75 -12.97 0.05
N GLU A 272 4.97 -13.84 0.66
CA GLU A 272 3.56 -14.03 0.31
C GLU A 272 2.73 -12.81 0.72
N GLY A 273 1.50 -12.74 0.20
CA GLY A 273 0.47 -11.81 0.64
C GLY A 273 -0.86 -12.54 0.81
N PHE A 274 -1.70 -12.05 1.71
CA PHE A 274 -2.95 -12.69 2.07
C PHE A 274 -4.01 -11.64 2.38
N GLY A 275 -5.23 -11.84 1.86
CA GLY A 275 -6.39 -11.03 2.25
C GLY A 275 -6.80 -11.20 3.72
N VAL A 276 -6.32 -12.26 4.37
CA VAL A 276 -6.63 -12.75 5.73
C VAL A 276 -8.09 -13.19 5.87
N HIS A 277 -9.01 -12.27 5.65
CA HIS A 277 -10.45 -12.47 5.77
C HIS A 277 -10.97 -13.41 4.70
N THR A 278 -12.08 -14.05 5.04
CA THR A 278 -12.95 -14.65 4.03
C THR A 278 -13.81 -13.56 3.41
N PHE A 279 -13.79 -13.44 2.10
CA PHE A 279 -14.69 -12.59 1.31
C PHE A 279 -15.73 -13.46 0.61
N ARG A 280 -16.65 -12.83 -0.11
CA ARG A 280 -17.62 -13.50 -0.96
C ARG A 280 -17.39 -13.10 -2.42
N LEU A 281 -17.33 -14.06 -3.32
CA LEU A 281 -17.42 -13.85 -4.75
C LEU A 281 -18.85 -14.10 -5.21
N VAL A 282 -19.29 -13.32 -6.19
CA VAL A 282 -20.63 -13.41 -6.78
C VAL A 282 -20.49 -13.59 -8.29
N ASN A 283 -20.98 -14.71 -8.82
CA ASN A 283 -20.90 -14.97 -10.25
C ASN A 283 -22.01 -14.26 -11.05
N ALA A 284 -22.00 -14.41 -12.38
CA ALA A 284 -22.97 -13.76 -13.27
C ALA A 284 -24.43 -14.22 -13.04
N SER A 285 -24.63 -15.41 -12.47
CA SER A 285 -25.95 -15.96 -12.10
C SER A 285 -26.42 -15.51 -10.71
N GLY A 286 -25.59 -14.75 -9.97
CA GLY A 286 -25.88 -14.31 -8.61
C GLY A 286 -25.61 -15.38 -7.55
N GLU A 287 -24.97 -16.49 -7.90
CA GLU A 287 -24.53 -17.50 -6.94
C GLU A 287 -23.27 -17.03 -6.22
N THR A 288 -23.12 -17.45 -4.98
CA THR A 288 -22.07 -16.98 -4.08
C THR A 288 -21.05 -18.08 -3.78
N THR A 289 -19.80 -17.66 -3.57
CA THR A 289 -18.69 -18.55 -3.19
C THR A 289 -17.83 -17.82 -2.17
N LEU A 290 -17.57 -18.44 -1.02
CA LEU A 290 -16.65 -17.86 -0.04
C LEU A 290 -15.21 -18.01 -0.53
N VAL A 291 -14.37 -17.01 -0.27
CA VAL A 291 -13.02 -16.95 -0.83
C VAL A 291 -11.98 -16.41 0.15
N LYS A 292 -10.77 -16.97 0.13
CA LYS A 292 -9.56 -16.32 0.67
C LYS A 292 -8.58 -15.99 -0.47
N PHE A 293 -8.03 -14.78 -0.46
CA PHE A 293 -7.08 -14.29 -1.47
C PHE A 293 -5.63 -14.49 -1.04
N HIS A 294 -4.79 -14.91 -1.98
CA HIS A 294 -3.36 -15.19 -1.80
C HIS A 294 -2.53 -14.52 -2.90
N TRP A 295 -1.38 -13.94 -2.54
CA TRP A 295 -0.31 -13.55 -3.46
C TRP A 295 0.86 -14.52 -3.28
N LYS A 296 1.20 -15.22 -4.35
CA LYS A 296 2.32 -16.17 -4.36
C LYS A 296 3.51 -15.55 -5.10
N PRO A 297 4.64 -15.24 -4.43
CA PRO A 297 5.79 -14.58 -5.06
C PRO A 297 6.49 -15.52 -6.03
N LYS A 298 6.75 -15.06 -7.25
CA LYS A 298 7.47 -15.84 -8.27
C LYS A 298 8.91 -16.16 -7.86
N LEU A 299 9.52 -15.30 -7.04
CA LEU A 299 10.87 -15.50 -6.50
C LEU A 299 10.93 -16.48 -5.33
N GLY A 300 9.77 -16.99 -4.87
CA GLY A 300 9.67 -17.79 -3.67
C GLY A 300 9.71 -16.97 -2.39
N VAL A 301 9.62 -17.66 -1.25
CA VAL A 301 9.64 -17.04 0.08
C VAL A 301 11.03 -17.14 0.67
N HIS A 302 11.62 -15.99 1.00
CA HIS A 302 12.96 -15.90 1.59
C HIS A 302 12.96 -14.88 2.72
N SER A 303 13.73 -15.19 3.76
CA SER A 303 13.85 -14.38 4.96
C SER A 303 15.30 -14.15 5.33
N LEU A 304 15.53 -13.10 6.14
CA LEU A 304 16.79 -12.88 6.85
C LEU A 304 16.85 -13.80 8.08
N VAL A 305 18.03 -13.91 8.67
CA VAL A 305 18.17 -14.35 10.06
C VAL A 305 18.13 -13.14 11.00
N TRP A 306 17.84 -13.35 12.28
CA TRP A 306 17.55 -12.24 13.20
C TRP A 306 18.74 -11.29 13.40
N GLU A 307 19.97 -11.79 13.57
CA GLU A 307 21.12 -10.89 13.75
C GLU A 307 21.41 -10.06 12.48
N GLU A 308 21.25 -10.65 11.31
CA GLU A 308 21.39 -9.96 10.02
C GLU A 308 20.35 -8.83 9.90
N ALA A 309 19.09 -9.12 10.24
CA ALA A 309 18.01 -8.15 10.23
C ALA A 309 18.29 -6.97 11.19
N GLN A 310 18.79 -7.24 12.39
CA GLN A 310 19.18 -6.20 13.35
C GLN A 310 20.35 -5.34 12.84
N ILE A 311 21.36 -5.94 12.24
CA ILE A 311 22.49 -5.20 11.64
C ILE A 311 22.01 -4.34 10.47
N ALA A 312 21.20 -4.91 9.57
CA ALA A 312 20.64 -4.20 8.42
C ALA A 312 19.83 -2.96 8.86
N ASN A 313 19.04 -3.06 9.94
CA ASN A 313 18.28 -1.92 10.49
C ASN A 313 19.18 -0.73 10.88
N GLY A 314 20.43 -0.97 11.27
CA GLY A 314 21.39 0.09 11.59
C GLY A 314 22.20 0.57 10.38
N VAL A 315 22.56 -0.34 9.46
CA VAL A 315 23.44 -0.05 8.31
C VAL A 315 22.67 0.57 7.15
N ASP A 316 21.49 0.05 6.83
CA ASP A 316 20.60 0.56 5.79
C ASP A 316 19.14 0.39 6.25
N PRO A 317 18.58 1.34 7.03
CA PRO A 317 17.18 1.28 7.46
C PRO A 317 16.19 1.32 6.28
N ASP A 318 16.67 1.63 5.07
CA ASP A 318 15.93 1.69 3.81
C ASP A 318 16.12 0.44 2.93
N PHE A 319 16.58 -0.67 3.50
CA PHE A 319 16.95 -1.89 2.77
C PHE A 319 15.85 -2.45 1.85
N HIS A 320 14.61 -2.59 2.32
CA HIS A 320 13.54 -3.16 1.48
C HIS A 320 13.02 -2.17 0.45
N ARG A 321 12.92 -0.87 0.79
CA ARG A 321 12.50 0.14 -0.20
C ARG A 321 13.55 0.32 -1.30
N ARG A 322 14.84 0.24 -0.95
CA ARG A 322 15.95 0.30 -1.90
C ARG A 322 15.92 -0.93 -2.80
N ASP A 323 15.81 -2.13 -2.23
CA ASP A 323 15.71 -3.38 -3.01
C ASP A 323 14.55 -3.35 -4.01
N LEU A 324 13.37 -2.85 -3.63
CA LEU A 324 12.23 -2.72 -4.54
C LEU A 324 12.53 -1.73 -5.67
N ALA A 325 13.00 -0.53 -5.33
CA ALA A 325 13.25 0.53 -6.31
C ALA A 325 14.35 0.15 -7.30
N ASP A 326 15.46 -0.39 -6.79
CA ASP A 326 16.62 -0.79 -7.59
C ASP A 326 16.29 -1.98 -8.50
N ALA A 327 15.47 -2.93 -8.04
CA ALA A 327 15.03 -4.06 -8.86
C ALA A 327 14.18 -3.60 -10.05
N ILE A 328 13.26 -2.64 -9.83
CA ILE A 328 12.45 -2.07 -10.90
C ILE A 328 13.33 -1.27 -11.88
N GLU A 329 14.22 -0.42 -11.37
CA GLU A 329 15.15 0.35 -12.21
C GLU A 329 16.05 -0.56 -13.07
N ALA A 330 16.42 -1.74 -12.55
CA ALA A 330 17.20 -2.74 -13.29
C ALA A 330 16.38 -3.59 -14.27
N GLY A 331 15.07 -3.37 -14.40
CA GLY A 331 14.18 -4.23 -15.20
C GLY A 331 13.92 -5.62 -14.58
N ALA A 332 14.34 -5.85 -13.34
CA ALA A 332 14.13 -7.08 -12.58
C ALA A 332 12.78 -7.04 -11.83
N TYR A 333 11.70 -6.82 -12.59
CA TYR A 333 10.36 -6.59 -12.07
C TYR A 333 9.88 -7.71 -11.15
N PRO A 334 9.44 -7.41 -9.92
CA PRO A 334 8.85 -8.42 -9.07
C PRO A 334 7.47 -8.84 -9.57
N GLU A 335 7.20 -10.14 -9.46
CA GLU A 335 5.98 -10.77 -9.91
C GLU A 335 5.34 -11.61 -8.81
N TRP A 336 4.01 -11.57 -8.72
CA TRP A 336 3.21 -12.45 -7.88
C TRP A 336 2.06 -13.03 -8.69
N GLU A 337 1.66 -14.27 -8.38
CA GLU A 337 0.40 -14.82 -8.85
C GLU A 337 -0.69 -14.55 -7.82
N LEU A 338 -1.81 -13.98 -8.27
CA LEU A 338 -3.04 -13.93 -7.47
C LEU A 338 -3.64 -15.32 -7.49
N GLY A 339 -3.96 -15.82 -6.30
CA GLY A 339 -4.64 -17.07 -6.11
C GLY A 339 -5.84 -16.93 -5.18
N ILE A 340 -6.79 -17.84 -5.36
CA ILE A 340 -7.99 -17.95 -4.52
C ILE A 340 -8.13 -19.36 -3.96
N GLN A 341 -8.46 -19.47 -2.67
CA GLN A 341 -9.09 -20.66 -2.11
C GLN A 341 -10.60 -20.41 -2.11
N THR A 342 -11.39 -21.36 -2.61
CA THR A 342 -12.84 -21.24 -2.68
C THR A 342 -13.54 -22.25 -1.79
N PHE A 343 -14.64 -21.83 -1.17
CA PHE A 343 -15.44 -22.65 -0.26
C PHE A 343 -16.94 -22.46 -0.55
N PRO A 344 -17.77 -23.48 -0.28
CA PRO A 344 -19.22 -23.32 -0.33
C PRO A 344 -19.70 -22.20 0.60
N ASP A 345 -20.61 -21.36 0.13
CA ASP A 345 -21.25 -20.32 0.95
C ASP A 345 -22.43 -20.91 1.72
N THR A 346 -22.12 -21.54 2.85
CA THR A 346 -23.10 -22.16 3.75
C THR A 346 -23.68 -21.12 4.73
N PRO A 347 -24.88 -21.32 5.31
CA PRO A 347 -25.45 -20.40 6.30
C PRO A 347 -24.56 -20.18 7.53
N ASP A 348 -23.80 -21.20 7.94
CA ASP A 348 -22.88 -21.12 9.08
C ASP A 348 -21.49 -20.61 8.67
N GLN A 349 -21.23 -20.43 7.37
CA GLN A 349 -19.96 -19.97 6.79
C GLN A 349 -18.74 -20.75 7.32
N THR A 350 -18.88 -22.06 7.43
CA THR A 350 -17.81 -22.97 7.88
C THR A 350 -17.35 -23.87 6.73
N PHE A 351 -16.11 -24.36 6.84
CA PHE A 351 -15.54 -25.35 5.92
C PHE A 351 -14.69 -26.36 6.69
N GLU A 352 -15.03 -27.64 6.61
CA GLU A 352 -14.31 -28.74 7.27
C GLU A 352 -14.08 -28.49 8.79
N GLY A 353 -15.07 -27.90 9.46
CA GLY A 353 -15.01 -27.57 10.88
C GLY A 353 -14.22 -26.30 11.23
N ILE A 354 -13.72 -25.57 10.23
CA ILE A 354 -13.09 -24.26 10.39
C ILE A 354 -14.18 -23.19 10.21
N ASP A 355 -14.28 -22.29 11.18
CA ASP A 355 -15.09 -21.09 11.04
C ASP A 355 -14.37 -20.09 10.13
N LEU A 356 -14.94 -19.80 8.96
CA LEU A 356 -14.30 -18.93 7.97
C LEU A 356 -14.39 -17.45 8.36
N LEU A 357 -15.19 -17.10 9.36
CA LEU A 357 -15.32 -15.74 9.90
C LEU A 357 -14.25 -15.43 10.95
N ASP A 358 -13.48 -16.42 11.41
CA ASP A 358 -12.39 -16.23 12.35
C ASP A 358 -11.10 -15.83 11.60
N PRO A 359 -10.64 -14.56 11.70
CA PRO A 359 -9.43 -14.11 11.03
C PRO A 359 -8.14 -14.65 11.66
N THR A 360 -8.21 -15.37 12.79
CA THR A 360 -7.06 -16.02 13.44
C THR A 360 -6.78 -17.42 12.87
N ASN A 361 -7.62 -17.90 11.93
CA ASN A 361 -7.54 -19.22 11.34
C ASN A 361 -7.24 -19.18 9.82
N ILE A 362 -6.38 -20.11 9.38
CA ILE A 362 -6.19 -20.44 7.97
C ILE A 362 -7.08 -21.63 7.57
N VAL A 363 -7.32 -21.76 6.27
CA VAL A 363 -7.69 -23.06 5.69
C VAL A 363 -6.44 -23.67 5.06
N PRO A 364 -5.96 -24.83 5.53
CA PRO A 364 -4.78 -25.48 4.96
C PRO A 364 -4.92 -25.74 3.45
N GLU A 365 -3.85 -25.52 2.70
CA GLU A 365 -3.86 -25.69 1.24
C GLU A 365 -4.08 -27.17 0.83
N GLU A 366 -3.78 -28.11 1.72
CA GLU A 366 -4.06 -29.53 1.55
C GLU A 366 -5.57 -29.86 1.57
N MET A 367 -6.38 -28.99 2.19
CA MET A 367 -7.84 -29.11 2.22
C MET A 367 -8.49 -28.35 1.07
N ALA A 368 -7.98 -27.16 0.76
CA ALA A 368 -8.46 -26.32 -0.33
C ALA A 368 -7.26 -25.72 -1.08
N PRO A 369 -6.87 -26.24 -2.25
CA PRO A 369 -5.70 -25.75 -2.97
C PRO A 369 -5.94 -24.33 -3.50
N VAL A 370 -4.86 -23.52 -3.51
CA VAL A 370 -4.89 -22.18 -4.08
C VAL A 370 -4.94 -22.26 -5.61
N GLN A 371 -6.02 -21.75 -6.21
CA GLN A 371 -6.22 -21.69 -7.65
C GLN A 371 -5.70 -20.36 -8.19
N ARG A 372 -4.81 -20.39 -9.19
CA ARG A 372 -4.22 -19.18 -9.79
C ARG A 372 -5.23 -18.49 -10.71
N VAL A 373 -5.38 -17.18 -10.55
CA VAL A 373 -6.38 -16.37 -11.28
C VAL A 373 -5.81 -15.17 -12.03
N GLY A 374 -4.55 -14.82 -11.78
CA GLY A 374 -3.87 -13.80 -12.56
C GLY A 374 -2.45 -13.53 -12.07
N ARG A 375 -1.78 -12.59 -12.73
CA ARG A 375 -0.40 -12.21 -12.48
C ARG A 375 -0.28 -10.72 -12.24
N LEU A 376 0.40 -10.35 -11.16
CA LEU A 376 0.83 -8.99 -10.86
C LEU A 376 2.29 -8.83 -11.26
N VAL A 377 2.62 -7.75 -11.98
CA VAL A 377 3.98 -7.30 -12.28
C VAL A 377 4.12 -5.85 -11.83
N LEU A 378 5.10 -5.53 -10.99
CA LEU A 378 5.43 -4.14 -10.65
C LEU A 378 6.62 -3.68 -11.48
N ASP A 379 6.40 -2.68 -12.32
CA ASP A 379 7.31 -2.33 -13.41
C ASP A 379 7.74 -0.87 -13.41
N ARG A 380 7.19 -0.02 -12.53
CA ARG A 380 7.54 1.40 -12.47
C ARG A 380 7.56 1.94 -11.04
N ASN A 381 8.59 2.72 -10.75
CA ASN A 381 8.73 3.49 -9.52
C ASN A 381 7.85 4.75 -9.57
N PRO A 382 7.43 5.28 -8.40
CA PRO A 382 6.75 6.57 -8.34
C PRO A 382 7.71 7.71 -8.74
N SER A 383 7.19 8.72 -9.43
CA SER A 383 7.91 9.96 -9.75
C SER A 383 8.10 10.84 -8.51
N ASN A 384 7.16 10.79 -7.56
CA ASN A 384 7.25 11.47 -6.27
C ASN A 384 6.69 10.62 -5.13
N TYR A 385 7.56 10.24 -4.19
CA TYR A 385 7.18 9.40 -3.06
C TYR A 385 6.03 10.01 -2.23
N PHE A 386 6.06 11.30 -1.93
CA PHE A 386 5.02 11.91 -1.11
C PHE A 386 3.68 11.94 -1.83
N ALA A 387 3.67 12.45 -3.06
CA ALA A 387 2.46 12.64 -3.84
C ALA A 387 1.72 11.33 -4.14
N GLU A 388 2.45 10.23 -4.25
CA GLU A 388 1.94 8.92 -4.66
C GLU A 388 1.93 7.92 -3.50
N THR A 389 3.10 7.61 -2.92
CA THR A 389 3.24 6.58 -1.88
C THR A 389 2.70 7.04 -0.52
N GLU A 390 2.98 8.27 -0.11
CA GLU A 390 2.50 8.78 1.17
C GLU A 390 0.99 9.06 1.10
N GLN A 391 0.50 9.67 0.02
CA GLN A 391 -0.90 10.08 -0.11
C GLN A 391 -1.88 9.01 -0.63
N VAL A 392 -1.42 7.86 -1.13
CA VAL A 392 -2.35 6.79 -1.52
C VAL A 392 -3.23 6.36 -0.33
N ALA A 393 -4.53 6.21 -0.57
CA ALA A 393 -5.51 5.73 0.39
C ALA A 393 -6.05 4.38 -0.10
N PHE A 394 -5.71 3.33 0.65
CA PHE A 394 -6.31 2.01 0.47
C PHE A 394 -7.48 1.85 1.42
N HIS A 395 -8.49 1.06 1.06
CA HIS A 395 -9.63 0.76 1.92
C HIS A 395 -10.30 -0.56 1.53
N VAL A 396 -10.45 -1.50 2.47
CA VAL A 396 -11.14 -2.79 2.26
C VAL A 396 -12.61 -2.68 1.79
N GLY A 397 -13.24 -1.50 1.92
CA GLY A 397 -14.58 -1.22 1.42
C GLY A 397 -14.62 -0.65 0.00
N HIS A 398 -13.46 -0.43 -0.63
CA HIS A 398 -13.40 -0.23 -2.08
C HIS A 398 -13.59 -1.58 -2.77
N LEU A 399 -14.85 -1.88 -3.07
CA LEU A 399 -15.31 -3.10 -3.70
C LEU A 399 -15.81 -2.81 -5.12
N VAL A 400 -15.96 -3.88 -5.90
CA VAL A 400 -16.49 -3.85 -7.27
C VAL A 400 -17.54 -4.94 -7.43
N PRO A 401 -18.48 -4.82 -8.39
CA PRO A 401 -19.46 -5.87 -8.65
C PRO A 401 -18.80 -7.25 -8.76
N GLY A 402 -19.32 -8.25 -8.04
CA GLY A 402 -18.75 -9.60 -8.05
C GLY A 402 -17.84 -9.94 -6.86
N ILE A 403 -17.54 -8.96 -5.99
CA ILE A 403 -16.86 -9.16 -4.71
C ILE A 403 -17.68 -8.50 -3.61
N ASP A 404 -17.91 -9.21 -2.51
CA ASP A 404 -18.68 -8.75 -1.36
C ASP A 404 -18.00 -9.19 -0.05
N VAL A 405 -18.45 -8.64 1.07
CA VAL A 405 -17.91 -8.92 2.42
C VAL A 405 -18.63 -10.10 3.07
N THR A 406 -18.06 -10.57 4.19
CA THR A 406 -18.67 -11.57 5.07
C THR A 406 -18.90 -10.97 6.47
N ASP A 407 -19.46 -11.78 7.37
CA ASP A 407 -19.75 -11.38 8.75
C ASP A 407 -18.52 -11.47 9.69
N ASP A 408 -17.30 -11.52 9.13
CA ASP A 408 -16.04 -11.45 9.89
C ASP A 408 -16.01 -10.14 10.70
N PRO A 409 -16.00 -10.21 12.05
CA PRO A 409 -16.14 -9.03 12.90
C PRO A 409 -14.91 -8.10 12.85
N LEU A 410 -13.74 -8.63 12.49
CA LEU A 410 -12.56 -7.81 12.23
C LEU A 410 -12.68 -7.07 10.90
N LEU A 411 -13.13 -7.74 9.84
CA LEU A 411 -13.38 -7.09 8.54
C LEU A 411 -14.42 -5.97 8.68
N ALA A 412 -15.52 -6.23 9.39
CA ALA A 412 -16.61 -5.27 9.58
C ALA A 412 -16.13 -3.93 10.17
N GLY A 413 -15.32 -3.94 11.23
CA GLY A 413 -14.79 -2.69 11.79
C GLY A 413 -13.75 -2.00 10.90
N ARG A 414 -13.01 -2.76 10.08
CA ARG A 414 -12.10 -2.18 9.07
C ARG A 414 -12.88 -1.43 7.97
N LEU A 415 -14.11 -1.84 7.65
CA LEU A 415 -14.96 -1.11 6.70
C LEU A 415 -15.24 0.33 7.17
N PHE A 416 -15.34 0.56 8.49
CA PHE A 416 -15.47 1.90 9.04
C PHE A 416 -14.12 2.66 9.07
N SER A 417 -13.11 2.06 9.70
CA SER A 417 -11.88 2.75 10.10
C SER A 417 -11.11 3.38 8.92
N TYR A 418 -11.04 2.68 7.79
CA TYR A 418 -10.25 3.09 6.65
C TYR A 418 -10.85 4.29 5.91
N LEU A 419 -12.16 4.51 6.01
CA LEU A 419 -12.80 5.72 5.48
C LEU A 419 -12.56 6.91 6.41
N ASP A 420 -12.78 6.71 7.71
CA ASP A 420 -12.66 7.73 8.76
C ASP A 420 -11.25 8.32 8.87
N THR A 421 -10.22 7.45 8.92
CA THR A 421 -8.84 7.90 9.18
C THR A 421 -8.29 8.86 8.11
N GLN A 422 -8.85 8.85 6.90
CA GLN A 422 -8.40 9.73 5.82
C GLN A 422 -8.76 11.19 6.05
N ILE A 423 -9.80 11.48 6.85
CA ILE A 423 -10.25 12.85 7.11
C ILE A 423 -9.13 13.67 7.75
N THR A 424 -8.45 13.12 8.75
CA THR A 424 -7.30 13.79 9.38
C THR A 424 -6.03 13.62 8.56
N ARG A 425 -5.76 12.41 8.03
CA ARG A 425 -4.52 12.11 7.32
C ARG A 425 -4.35 12.90 6.04
N LEU A 426 -5.43 13.06 5.26
CA LEU A 426 -5.44 13.69 3.93
C LEU A 426 -6.26 14.99 3.91
N GLY A 427 -6.60 15.52 5.08
CA GLY A 427 -7.11 16.88 5.25
C GLY A 427 -8.57 17.11 4.82
N GLY A 428 -9.35 16.06 4.56
CA GLY A 428 -10.78 16.19 4.30
C GLY A 428 -11.41 15.06 3.49
N PRO A 429 -12.69 15.21 3.11
CA PRO A 429 -13.46 14.15 2.44
C PRO A 429 -13.12 13.96 0.95
N ASN A 430 -12.39 14.89 0.32
CA ASN A 430 -12.04 14.83 -1.10
C ASN A 430 -10.73 14.06 -1.39
N PHE A 431 -10.29 13.18 -0.49
CA PHE A 431 -9.03 12.43 -0.65
C PHE A 431 -9.00 11.55 -1.91
N GLY A 432 -10.17 11.11 -2.40
CA GLY A 432 -10.31 10.37 -3.66
C GLY A 432 -9.95 11.19 -4.91
N GLN A 433 -9.85 12.52 -4.79
CA GLN A 433 -9.47 13.41 -5.89
C GLN A 433 -7.96 13.69 -5.95
N ILE A 434 -7.18 13.23 -4.98
CA ILE A 434 -5.71 13.23 -5.07
C ILE A 434 -5.31 12.31 -6.22
N PRO A 435 -4.40 12.70 -7.13
CA PRO A 435 -4.16 11.98 -8.39
C PRO A 435 -3.99 10.46 -8.27
N ILE A 436 -3.20 9.96 -7.31
CA ILE A 436 -2.99 8.52 -7.11
C ILE A 436 -4.26 7.76 -6.65
N ASN A 437 -5.25 8.45 -6.08
CA ASN A 437 -6.49 7.86 -5.58
C ASN A 437 -7.65 7.96 -6.57
N ARG A 438 -7.49 8.68 -7.69
CA ARG A 438 -8.55 8.86 -8.67
C ARG A 438 -8.90 7.53 -9.31
N THR A 439 -10.19 7.22 -9.37
CA THR A 439 -10.70 6.07 -10.12
C THR A 439 -10.47 6.29 -11.62
N HIS A 440 -10.33 5.20 -12.37
CA HIS A 440 -10.28 5.23 -13.84
C HIS A 440 -11.67 4.97 -14.47
N ALA A 441 -12.69 4.79 -13.63
CA ALA A 441 -14.08 4.69 -14.03
C ALA A 441 -14.83 6.03 -13.89
N PRO A 442 -15.83 6.33 -14.73
CA PRO A 442 -16.61 7.57 -14.64
C PRO A 442 -17.28 7.78 -13.27
N VAL A 443 -17.13 8.97 -12.69
CA VAL A 443 -17.83 9.39 -11.47
C VAL A 443 -18.94 10.38 -11.81
N ASN A 444 -20.17 10.07 -11.41
CA ASN A 444 -21.32 10.95 -11.52
C ASN A 444 -22.18 10.85 -10.26
N ASP A 445 -21.75 11.55 -9.21
CA ASP A 445 -22.35 11.52 -7.87
C ASP A 445 -23.05 12.85 -7.50
N MET A 446 -23.60 12.90 -6.29
CA MET A 446 -24.23 14.08 -5.70
C MET A 446 -23.47 14.65 -4.49
N LEU A 447 -22.21 14.25 -4.29
CA LEU A 447 -21.35 14.76 -3.20
C LEU A 447 -20.78 16.13 -3.59
N ARG A 448 -20.83 17.13 -2.69
CA ARG A 448 -20.41 18.51 -2.99
C ARG A 448 -19.54 19.09 -1.87
N ASP A 449 -18.86 20.19 -2.19
CA ASP A 449 -18.02 20.99 -1.30
C ASP A 449 -16.84 20.21 -0.70
N GLY A 450 -16.51 20.45 0.58
CA GLY A 450 -15.38 19.85 1.29
C GLY A 450 -14.03 20.52 1.00
N PHE A 451 -13.07 20.33 1.91
CA PHE A 451 -11.70 20.83 1.74
C PHE A 451 -11.07 20.29 0.46
N HIS A 452 -10.32 21.14 -0.24
CA HIS A 452 -9.60 20.83 -1.48
C HIS A 452 -10.45 20.16 -2.58
N GLN A 453 -11.71 20.57 -2.74
CA GLN A 453 -12.52 20.22 -3.91
C GLN A 453 -11.80 20.69 -5.19
N THR A 454 -11.43 19.76 -6.06
CA THR A 454 -10.74 20.03 -7.34
C THR A 454 -11.65 19.84 -8.55
N ALA A 455 -12.78 19.17 -8.39
CA ALA A 455 -13.81 19.08 -9.42
C ALA A 455 -14.69 20.33 -9.44
N VAL A 456 -15.10 20.78 -10.63
CA VAL A 456 -16.15 21.80 -10.80
C VAL A 456 -17.38 21.13 -11.37
N HIS A 457 -18.21 20.59 -10.48
CA HIS A 457 -19.48 19.95 -10.86
C HIS A 457 -20.45 20.97 -11.49
N ARG A 458 -21.13 20.57 -12.55
CA ARG A 458 -22.18 21.36 -13.22
C ARG A 458 -23.56 20.83 -12.81
N GLY A 459 -24.59 21.64 -13.01
CA GLY A 459 -25.97 21.34 -12.59
C GLY A 459 -26.37 22.12 -11.34
N VAL A 460 -27.65 22.05 -10.99
CA VAL A 460 -28.25 22.80 -9.88
C VAL A 460 -28.92 21.92 -8.81
N ALA A 461 -29.03 20.62 -9.04
CA ALA A 461 -29.76 19.70 -8.18
C ALA A 461 -28.91 18.47 -7.76
N PRO A 462 -27.99 18.62 -6.79
CA PRO A 462 -27.25 17.51 -6.19
C PRO A 462 -28.12 16.74 -5.17
N TYR A 463 -29.34 16.38 -5.55
CA TYR A 463 -30.29 15.64 -4.73
C TYR A 463 -31.27 14.84 -5.59
N ARG A 464 -31.94 13.86 -4.99
CA ARG A 464 -32.92 13.01 -5.66
C ARG A 464 -34.21 12.82 -4.86
N PRO A 465 -35.36 12.63 -5.53
CA PRO A 465 -35.55 12.87 -6.97
C PRO A 465 -35.47 14.38 -7.31
N ASN A 466 -35.11 14.71 -8.54
CA ASN A 466 -35.10 16.10 -9.03
C ASN A 466 -35.59 16.19 -10.48
N SER A 467 -36.16 17.33 -10.88
CA SER A 467 -36.52 17.63 -12.27
C SER A 467 -35.64 18.72 -12.89
N LEU A 468 -34.95 19.53 -12.08
CA LEU A 468 -34.13 20.65 -12.54
C LEU A 468 -32.91 20.21 -13.36
N ASP A 469 -32.32 19.06 -13.03
CA ASP A 469 -31.25 18.42 -13.80
C ASP A 469 -31.75 17.15 -14.52
N GLY A 470 -33.06 17.10 -14.84
CA GLY A 470 -33.67 15.98 -15.58
C GLY A 470 -33.62 14.63 -14.86
N GLY A 471 -33.43 14.61 -13.54
CA GLY A 471 -33.36 13.39 -12.73
C GLY A 471 -31.97 12.73 -12.65
N CYS A 472 -30.97 13.30 -13.33
CA CYS A 472 -29.59 12.83 -13.31
C CYS A 472 -28.89 13.11 -11.96
N PRO A 473 -27.82 12.34 -11.63
CA PRO A 473 -27.42 11.06 -12.25
C PRO A 473 -28.48 9.97 -12.02
N PHE A 474 -28.62 8.96 -12.88
CA PHE A 474 -29.58 7.85 -12.66
C PHE A 474 -29.02 6.71 -11.78
N THR A 475 -29.90 5.94 -11.14
CA THR A 475 -29.49 4.69 -10.45
C THR A 475 -29.19 3.63 -11.49
N ALA A 476 -28.12 2.86 -11.28
CA ALA A 476 -27.78 1.70 -12.11
C ALA A 476 -28.69 0.49 -11.80
N GLY A 477 -28.89 -0.39 -12.78
CA GLY A 477 -29.56 -1.68 -12.65
C GLY A 477 -28.60 -2.86 -12.79
N ALA A 478 -29.11 -4.08 -12.62
CA ALA A 478 -28.28 -5.30 -12.71
C ALA A 478 -27.61 -5.48 -14.09
N ASP A 479 -28.28 -5.04 -15.15
CA ASP A 479 -27.83 -5.09 -16.54
C ASP A 479 -26.81 -4.00 -16.91
N THR A 480 -26.54 -3.05 -15.99
CA THR A 480 -25.63 -1.93 -16.21
C THR A 480 -24.41 -1.95 -15.27
N GLY A 481 -24.03 -3.12 -14.74
CA GLY A 481 -22.85 -3.26 -13.87
C GLY A 481 -23.01 -2.64 -12.47
N ALA A 482 -24.24 -2.53 -11.95
CA ALA A 482 -24.45 -2.05 -10.58
C ALA A 482 -23.77 -2.97 -9.54
N TYR A 483 -23.20 -2.38 -8.51
CA TYR A 483 -22.93 -3.11 -7.27
C TYR A 483 -24.27 -3.43 -6.63
N ILE A 484 -24.62 -4.72 -6.59
CA ILE A 484 -25.86 -5.23 -6.01
C ILE A 484 -25.44 -6.23 -4.95
N GLU A 485 -25.79 -5.93 -3.71
CA GLU A 485 -25.63 -6.85 -2.59
C GLU A 485 -26.48 -8.09 -2.86
N VAL A 486 -25.85 -9.27 -2.88
CA VAL A 486 -26.61 -10.52 -2.99
C VAL A 486 -27.36 -10.70 -1.68
N PRO A 487 -28.69 -10.93 -1.70
CA PRO A 487 -29.43 -11.17 -0.48
C PRO A 487 -28.94 -12.45 0.21
N VAL A 488 -28.17 -12.28 1.29
CA VAL A 488 -27.78 -13.37 2.18
C VAL A 488 -28.74 -13.42 3.36
N ARG A 489 -29.17 -14.63 3.73
CA ARG A 489 -30.03 -14.79 4.91
C ARG A 489 -29.19 -14.57 6.16
N VAL A 490 -29.49 -13.49 6.88
CA VAL A 490 -29.01 -13.32 8.25
C VAL A 490 -29.80 -14.26 9.17
N PRO A 491 -29.15 -15.17 9.93
CA PRO A 491 -29.83 -16.03 10.88
C PRO A 491 -30.58 -15.22 11.95
N GLU A 492 -31.68 -15.76 12.47
CA GLU A 492 -32.38 -15.13 13.61
C GLU A 492 -31.48 -15.13 14.84
N GLY A 493 -31.30 -13.95 15.44
CA GLY A 493 -30.38 -13.78 16.56
C GLY A 493 -30.77 -12.62 17.48
N ARG A 494 -30.02 -12.45 18.57
CA ARG A 494 -30.17 -11.35 19.52
C ARG A 494 -28.99 -10.40 19.40
N LYS A 495 -29.20 -9.10 19.66
CA LYS A 495 -28.11 -8.13 19.76
C LYS A 495 -27.29 -8.44 21.02
N VAL A 496 -26.05 -8.89 20.85
CA VAL A 496 -25.14 -9.31 21.91
C VAL A 496 -23.74 -8.69 21.73
N ARG A 497 -22.90 -8.81 22.75
CA ARG A 497 -21.45 -8.56 22.69
C ARG A 497 -20.73 -9.83 23.14
N GLU A 498 -20.76 -10.83 22.29
CA GLU A 498 -20.30 -12.19 22.57
C GLU A 498 -19.57 -12.72 21.33
N ALA A 499 -18.51 -13.51 21.53
CA ALA A 499 -17.86 -14.27 20.47
C ALA A 499 -18.49 -15.68 20.39
N PRO A 500 -18.59 -16.29 19.20
CA PRO A 500 -19.10 -17.65 19.07
C PRO A 500 -18.13 -18.67 19.68
N GLU A 501 -18.63 -19.82 20.13
CA GLU A 501 -17.80 -20.91 20.67
C GLU A 501 -16.81 -21.44 19.63
N SER A 502 -17.16 -21.38 18.34
CA SER A 502 -16.30 -21.77 17.21
C SER A 502 -14.97 -21.03 17.14
N PHE A 503 -14.89 -19.83 17.74
CA PHE A 503 -13.69 -19.00 17.77
C PHE A 503 -12.76 -19.35 18.95
N SER A 504 -13.15 -20.28 19.85
CA SER A 504 -12.44 -20.51 21.11
C SER A 504 -11.18 -21.39 21.02
N ASP A 505 -10.94 -22.08 19.91
CA ASP A 505 -9.71 -22.88 19.72
C ASP A 505 -8.55 -22.02 19.24
N HIS A 506 -7.75 -21.55 20.20
CA HIS A 506 -6.61 -20.69 19.92
C HIS A 506 -5.26 -21.43 19.82
N PHE A 507 -5.24 -22.76 19.89
CA PHE A 507 -3.98 -23.51 20.06
C PHE A 507 -3.74 -24.58 19.00
N SER A 508 -4.80 -25.14 18.40
CA SER A 508 -4.65 -26.17 17.39
C SER A 508 -3.91 -25.67 16.15
N GLN A 509 -4.30 -24.51 15.60
CA GLN A 509 -3.63 -23.97 14.42
C GLN A 509 -2.20 -23.46 14.67
N PRO A 510 -1.89 -22.73 15.77
CA PRO A 510 -0.49 -22.42 16.09
C PRO A 510 0.37 -23.68 16.23
N ARG A 511 -0.15 -24.73 16.87
CA ARG A 511 0.56 -26.01 16.96
C ARG A 511 0.79 -26.62 15.56
N ARG A 512 -0.18 -26.56 14.66
CA ARG A 512 0.00 -27.04 13.27
C ARG A 512 1.08 -26.25 12.55
N PHE A 513 1.07 -24.91 12.63
CA PHE A 513 2.13 -24.07 12.05
C PHE A 513 3.52 -24.48 12.57
N TRP A 514 3.67 -24.61 13.90
CA TRP A 514 4.93 -25.08 14.51
C TRP A 514 5.39 -26.44 13.96
N LEU A 515 4.47 -27.40 13.80
CA LEU A 515 4.78 -28.73 13.29
C LEU A 515 5.12 -28.74 11.81
N SER A 516 4.66 -27.75 11.04
CA SER A 516 4.98 -27.57 9.62
C SER A 516 6.36 -26.96 9.38
N MET A 517 7.01 -26.40 10.41
CA MET A 517 8.33 -25.79 10.30
C MET A 517 9.45 -26.84 10.29
N SER A 518 10.46 -26.63 9.46
CA SER A 518 11.69 -27.42 9.48
C SER A 518 12.38 -27.32 10.86
N PRO A 519 13.31 -28.22 11.21
CA PRO A 519 14.02 -28.14 12.47
C PRO A 519 14.74 -26.81 12.71
N VAL A 520 15.31 -26.18 11.67
CA VAL A 520 16.01 -24.90 11.79
C VAL A 520 15.05 -23.73 11.96
N GLU A 521 13.94 -23.72 11.22
CA GLU A 521 12.90 -22.70 11.38
C GLU A 521 12.25 -22.74 12.77
N ARG A 522 12.13 -23.95 13.35
CA ARG A 522 11.69 -24.10 14.75
C ARG A 522 12.69 -23.51 15.75
N GLU A 523 13.98 -23.68 15.52
CA GLU A 523 15.01 -23.07 16.35
C GLU A 523 14.97 -21.54 16.25
N HIS A 524 14.73 -20.97 15.07
CA HIS A 524 14.62 -19.51 14.90
C HIS A 524 13.36 -18.90 15.56
N ILE A 525 12.31 -19.71 15.76
CA ILE A 525 11.09 -19.31 16.47
C ILE A 525 11.30 -19.29 17.99
N ILE A 526 12.14 -20.18 18.53
CA ILE A 526 12.52 -20.24 19.96
C ILE A 526 13.43 -19.06 20.30
#